data_AF-A0AAU3BTD3-F1
#
_entry.id   AF-A0AAU3BTD3-F1
#
_cell.length_a   1.000
_cell.length_b   1.000
_cell.length_c   1.000
_cell.angle_alpha   90.00
_cell.angle_beta   90.00
_cell.angle_gamma   90.00
#
_symmetry.space_group_name_H-M   'P 1'
#
loop_
_entity.id
_entity.type
_entity.pdbx_description
1 polymer ?
#
loop_
_entity_poly.entity_id
_entity_poly.type
_entity_poly.pdbx_seq_one_letter_code
_entity_poly.pdbx_strand_id
1 'polypeptide(L)'
;MVLRYGSRSDAEALLPVFLDDPGARERLVPIFARHGDISVAERLMEASVETGRLRDGVPTGVLHAVGYLGCESAERMLWDHVKGPHHDHHEAMDACLGLLHLSCKGLRTEIAEALERHVGSSLFPEFLPILATKTGDPAWLGRLVEWGEGGASTDCNGGLILGIAVHGDAARAEFTRLLWNPRWEAYGGGTGSDYWAYVGARVLGLGMQDLYAELVARLNSDLGSDDKQHCMETFTALLRHWVDRRWVGLRLAPDPDESGDALCNLLFEWSSPHEDDSLIGLAGRVLGHDDRLVAELYHLEETLRSEARHELELRVVTSR
;
A
#
# COMPACT_ATOMS: atom_id res chain seq x y z
N MET A 1 17.20 -8.78 -3.59
CA MET A 1 18.32 -8.78 -2.62
C MET A 1 18.67 -7.37 -2.16
N VAL A 2 19.19 -6.47 -3.01
CA VAL A 2 19.57 -5.10 -2.61
C VAL A 2 18.39 -4.27 -2.08
N LEU A 3 17.20 -4.37 -2.68
CA LEU A 3 16.03 -3.66 -2.16
C LEU A 3 15.68 -4.06 -0.70
N ARG A 4 15.95 -5.30 -0.28
CA ARG A 4 15.61 -5.78 1.08
C ARG A 4 16.76 -5.61 2.07
N TYR A 5 18.01 -5.81 1.62
CA TYR A 5 19.20 -5.91 2.48
C TYR A 5 20.33 -4.95 2.09
N GLY A 6 20.08 -4.03 1.16
CA GLY A 6 21.07 -3.06 0.70
C GLY A 6 21.38 -2.00 1.75
N SER A 7 22.28 -1.13 1.34
CA SER A 7 22.81 -0.02 2.12
C SER A 7 22.84 1.25 1.28
N ARG A 8 23.16 2.36 1.93
CA ARG A 8 23.42 3.63 1.25
C ARG A 8 24.50 3.53 0.19
N SER A 9 25.59 2.80 0.46
CA SER A 9 26.67 2.62 -0.51
C SER A 9 26.20 1.86 -1.75
N ASP A 10 25.25 0.93 -1.63
CA ASP A 10 24.66 0.24 -2.78
C ASP A 10 23.83 1.20 -3.63
N ALA A 11 23.02 2.06 -3.02
CA ALA A 11 22.27 3.09 -3.74
C ALA A 11 23.20 4.06 -4.49
N GLU A 12 24.27 4.52 -3.84
CA GLU A 12 25.27 5.41 -4.45
C GLU A 12 26.02 4.75 -5.63
N ALA A 13 26.36 3.46 -5.50
CA ALA A 13 27.05 2.70 -6.55
C ALA A 13 26.14 2.36 -7.74
N LEU A 14 24.84 2.15 -7.50
CA LEU A 14 23.86 1.82 -8.54
C LEU A 14 23.35 3.06 -9.28
N LEU A 15 23.49 4.27 -8.72
CA LEU A 15 22.97 5.49 -9.32
C LEU A 15 23.57 5.78 -10.71
N PRO A 16 24.90 5.74 -10.94
CA PRO A 16 25.46 5.92 -12.29
C PRO A 16 24.94 4.88 -13.30
N VAL A 17 24.69 3.65 -12.84
CA VAL A 17 24.13 2.59 -13.68
C VAL A 17 22.71 2.94 -14.11
N PHE A 18 21.87 3.41 -13.19
CA PHE A 18 20.53 3.89 -13.53
C PHE A 18 20.55 5.06 -14.51
N LEU A 19 21.39 6.06 -14.27
CA LEU A 19 21.43 7.29 -15.08
C LEU A 19 21.89 7.09 -16.52
N ASP A 20 22.55 5.96 -16.83
CA ASP A 20 22.96 5.60 -18.19
C ASP A 20 21.77 5.15 -19.08
N ASP A 21 20.72 4.57 -18.49
CA ASP A 21 19.48 4.15 -19.19
C ASP A 21 18.37 3.99 -18.14
N PRO A 22 17.72 5.09 -17.74
CA PRO A 22 16.71 5.07 -16.67
C PRO A 22 15.55 4.12 -16.97
N GLY A 23 15.08 4.10 -18.22
CA GLY A 23 13.94 3.30 -18.64
C GLY A 23 14.21 1.80 -18.56
N ALA A 24 15.37 1.34 -19.04
CA ALA A 24 15.75 -0.07 -18.91
C ALA A 24 16.00 -0.51 -17.46
N ARG A 25 16.17 0.45 -16.53
CA ARG A 25 16.64 0.22 -15.16
C ARG A 25 15.66 0.73 -14.10
N GLU A 26 14.39 0.87 -14.45
CA GLU A 26 13.29 1.30 -13.56
C GLU A 26 13.29 0.56 -12.21
N ARG A 27 13.61 -0.75 -12.20
CA ARG A 27 13.65 -1.57 -10.97
C ARG A 27 14.66 -1.09 -9.92
N LEU A 28 15.57 -0.17 -10.26
CA LEU A 28 16.51 0.44 -9.33
C LEU A 28 15.89 1.60 -8.54
N VAL A 29 14.80 2.21 -9.01
CA VAL A 29 14.18 3.38 -8.36
C VAL A 29 13.79 3.11 -6.90
N PRO A 30 13.14 1.99 -6.56
CA PRO A 30 12.84 1.65 -5.16
C PRO A 30 14.08 1.53 -4.26
N ILE A 31 15.23 1.13 -4.81
CA ILE A 31 16.49 1.01 -4.06
C ILE A 31 16.98 2.40 -3.65
N PHE A 32 16.91 3.38 -4.56
CA PHE A 32 17.29 4.75 -4.25
C PHE A 32 16.39 5.36 -3.19
N ALA A 33 15.09 5.18 -3.29
CA ALA A 33 14.16 5.70 -2.31
C ALA A 33 14.38 5.05 -0.92
N ARG A 34 14.57 3.72 -0.86
CA ARG A 34 14.73 3.02 0.42
C ARG A 34 16.08 3.29 1.10
N HIS A 35 17.16 3.34 0.34
CA HIS A 35 18.53 3.33 0.89
C HIS A 35 19.33 4.60 0.60
N GLY A 36 18.87 5.45 -0.31
CA GLY A 36 19.50 6.70 -0.64
C GLY A 36 19.29 7.78 0.42
N ASP A 37 19.81 8.97 0.12
CA ASP A 37 19.63 10.16 0.93
C ASP A 37 19.28 11.37 0.05
N ILE A 38 19.27 12.57 0.64
CA ILE A 38 18.98 13.80 -0.08
C ILE A 38 19.92 14.03 -1.28
N SER A 39 21.19 13.63 -1.20
CA SER A 39 22.14 13.81 -2.31
C SER A 39 21.78 12.91 -3.49
N VAL A 40 21.30 11.68 -3.24
CA VAL A 40 20.74 10.82 -4.29
C VAL A 40 19.51 11.46 -4.93
N ALA A 41 18.63 12.08 -4.13
CA ALA A 41 17.44 12.76 -4.64
C ALA A 41 17.78 13.95 -5.55
N GLU A 42 18.72 14.79 -5.14
CA GLU A 42 19.18 15.95 -5.92
C GLU A 42 19.78 15.52 -7.27
N ARG A 43 20.59 14.46 -7.28
CA ARG A 43 21.17 13.91 -8.51
C ARG A 43 20.13 13.28 -9.43
N LEU A 44 19.14 12.58 -8.85
CA LEU A 44 18.00 12.07 -9.61
C LEU A 44 17.23 13.24 -10.25
N MET A 45 16.92 14.28 -9.49
CA MET A 45 16.26 15.49 -9.98
C MET A 45 17.03 16.14 -11.13
N GLU A 46 18.33 16.41 -10.94
CA GLU A 46 19.17 17.09 -11.93
C GLU A 46 19.26 16.31 -13.26
N ALA A 47 19.40 14.99 -13.18
CA ALA A 47 19.58 14.14 -14.35
C ALA A 47 18.26 13.74 -15.03
N SER A 48 17.15 13.76 -14.29
CA SER A 48 15.88 13.17 -14.74
C SER A 48 14.82 14.21 -15.09
N VAL A 49 15.01 15.47 -14.68
CA VAL A 49 14.04 16.55 -14.90
C VAL A 49 14.61 17.58 -15.87
N GLU A 50 13.76 18.04 -16.79
CA GLU A 50 14.03 19.17 -17.68
C GLU A 50 12.80 20.08 -17.72
N THR A 51 13.00 21.39 -17.52
CA THR A 51 11.91 22.40 -17.52
C THR A 51 10.73 22.06 -16.59
N GLY A 52 11.00 21.38 -15.47
CA GLY A 52 9.96 21.00 -14.49
C GLY A 52 9.13 19.78 -14.89
N ARG A 53 9.59 18.97 -15.85
CA ARG A 53 8.99 17.68 -16.22
C ARG A 53 10.04 16.59 -16.25
N LEU A 54 9.62 15.34 -16.08
CA LEU A 54 10.48 14.19 -16.37
C LEU A 54 10.92 14.22 -17.83
N ARG A 55 12.18 13.86 -18.07
CA ARG A 55 12.70 13.62 -19.42
C ARG A 55 12.09 12.34 -20.00
N ASP A 56 12.01 12.28 -21.32
CA ASP A 56 11.54 11.09 -22.03
C ASP A 56 12.37 9.84 -21.63
N GLY A 57 11.67 8.74 -21.37
CA GLY A 57 12.29 7.47 -20.97
C GLY A 57 12.69 7.37 -19.50
N VAL A 58 12.48 8.42 -18.69
CA VAL A 58 12.64 8.34 -17.24
C VAL A 58 11.39 7.72 -16.61
N PRO A 59 11.54 6.71 -15.73
CA PRO A 59 10.41 6.11 -15.04
C PRO A 59 9.75 7.08 -14.04
N THR A 60 8.42 7.05 -13.98
CA THR A 60 7.60 7.93 -13.11
C THR A 60 7.92 7.77 -11.64
N GLY A 61 8.36 6.58 -11.22
CA GLY A 61 8.74 6.30 -9.83
C GLY A 61 9.84 7.23 -9.29
N VAL A 62 10.61 7.91 -10.16
CA VAL A 62 11.55 8.95 -9.73
C VAL A 62 10.83 10.07 -8.98
N LEU A 63 9.59 10.43 -9.36
CA LEU A 63 8.76 11.44 -8.68
C LEU A 63 8.47 11.03 -7.23
N HIS A 64 8.12 9.76 -7.03
CA HIS A 64 7.92 9.22 -5.69
C HIS A 64 9.23 9.19 -4.90
N ALA A 65 10.33 8.72 -5.52
CA ALA A 65 11.63 8.59 -4.86
C ALA A 65 12.18 9.94 -4.37
N VAL A 66 12.11 11.01 -5.17
CA VAL A 66 12.63 12.33 -4.78
C VAL A 66 11.83 12.93 -3.62
N GLY A 67 10.51 12.73 -3.60
CA GLY A 67 9.66 13.10 -2.48
C GLY A 67 9.98 12.26 -1.23
N TYR A 68 10.09 10.94 -1.38
CA TYR A 68 10.43 10.01 -0.30
C TYR A 68 11.77 10.33 0.35
N LEU A 69 12.75 10.81 -0.41
CA LEU A 69 14.07 11.20 0.09
C LEU A 69 14.09 12.62 0.71
N GLY A 70 12.98 13.36 0.64
CA GLY A 70 12.83 14.66 1.28
C GLY A 70 13.31 15.85 0.43
N CYS A 71 13.32 15.74 -0.89
CA CYS A 71 13.72 16.83 -1.78
C CYS A 71 12.63 17.92 -1.85
N GLU A 72 12.65 18.88 -0.92
CA GLU A 72 11.64 19.94 -0.84
C GLU A 72 11.57 20.81 -2.11
N SER A 73 12.69 21.00 -2.82
CA SER A 73 12.71 21.72 -4.10
C SER A 73 11.87 21.07 -5.20
N ALA A 74 11.52 19.78 -5.06
CA ALA A 74 10.65 19.07 -5.98
C ALA A 74 9.16 19.38 -5.78
N GLU A 75 8.75 19.98 -4.64
CA GLU A 75 7.34 20.12 -4.25
C GLU A 75 6.45 20.74 -5.34
N ARG A 76 6.89 21.86 -5.94
CA ARG A 76 6.14 22.53 -7.02
C ARG A 76 6.04 21.65 -8.28
N MET A 77 7.14 21.01 -8.68
CA MET A 77 7.19 20.14 -9.86
C MET A 77 6.26 18.94 -9.69
N LEU A 78 6.30 18.26 -8.54
CA LEU A 78 5.42 17.13 -8.25
C LEU A 78 3.94 17.56 -8.32
N TRP A 79 3.61 18.74 -7.80
CA TRP A 79 2.26 19.26 -7.88
C TRP A 79 1.80 19.57 -9.31
N ASP A 80 2.70 20.05 -10.16
CA ASP A 80 2.39 20.28 -11.57
C ASP A 80 2.16 18.97 -12.33
N HIS A 81 2.81 17.86 -11.93
CA HIS A 81 2.49 16.51 -12.42
C HIS A 81 1.11 16.03 -11.94
N VAL A 82 0.71 16.31 -10.69
CA VAL A 82 -0.64 15.99 -10.20
C VAL A 82 -1.72 16.74 -10.97
N LYS A 83 -1.50 18.02 -11.30
CA LYS A 83 -2.45 18.88 -12.03
C LYS A 83 -2.36 18.75 -13.56
N GLY A 84 -1.34 18.08 -14.07
CA GLY A 84 -1.09 17.95 -15.50
C GLY A 84 -2.26 17.28 -16.23
N PRO A 85 -2.36 17.43 -17.56
CA PRO A 85 -3.37 16.71 -18.33
C PRO A 85 -3.18 15.20 -18.09
N HIS A 86 -4.20 14.57 -17.50
CA HIS A 86 -4.20 13.20 -16.95
C HIS A 86 -4.04 12.11 -18.02
N HIS A 87 -2.93 12.13 -18.77
CA HIS A 87 -2.65 11.14 -19.82
C HIS A 87 -1.93 9.90 -19.27
N ASP A 88 -1.21 10.03 -18.14
CA ASP A 88 -0.56 8.92 -17.47
C ASP A 88 -1.01 8.83 -16.00
N HIS A 89 -1.70 7.74 -15.67
CA HIS A 89 -2.18 7.44 -14.33
C HIS A 89 -1.02 7.23 -13.33
N HIS A 90 0.06 6.57 -13.76
CA HIS A 90 1.21 6.26 -12.90
C HIS A 90 2.00 7.51 -12.53
N GLU A 91 2.14 8.45 -13.47
CA GLU A 91 2.81 9.73 -13.22
C GLU A 91 2.10 10.54 -12.12
N ALA A 92 0.78 10.66 -12.20
CA ALA A 92 -0.01 11.36 -11.19
C ALA A 92 0.03 10.64 -9.82
N MET A 93 -0.03 9.29 -9.83
CA MET A 93 0.11 8.47 -8.63
C MET A 93 1.46 8.69 -7.95
N ASP A 94 2.57 8.53 -8.66
CA ASP A 94 3.93 8.66 -8.11
C ASP A 94 4.20 10.09 -7.61
N ALA A 95 3.66 11.10 -8.30
CA ALA A 95 3.72 12.48 -7.84
C ALA A 95 2.96 12.71 -6.52
N CYS A 96 1.74 12.15 -6.39
CA CYS A 96 0.98 12.22 -5.14
C CYS A 96 1.74 11.52 -4.00
N LEU A 97 2.29 10.33 -4.25
CA LEU A 97 3.07 9.57 -3.26
C LEU A 97 4.34 10.33 -2.85
N GLY A 98 5.01 11.00 -3.78
CA GLY A 98 6.14 11.89 -3.51
C GLY A 98 5.75 13.05 -2.60
N LEU A 99 4.67 13.77 -2.92
CA LEU A 99 4.14 14.89 -2.12
C LEU A 99 3.70 14.44 -0.71
N LEU A 100 3.25 13.20 -0.55
CA LEU A 100 2.86 12.67 0.76
C LEU A 100 4.04 12.68 1.76
N HIS A 101 5.29 12.61 1.30
CA HIS A 101 6.49 12.69 2.15
C HIS A 101 6.99 14.12 2.41
N LEU A 102 6.49 15.11 1.65
CA LEU A 102 6.91 16.51 1.75
C LEU A 102 5.94 17.34 2.60
N SER A 103 6.33 18.59 2.90
CA SER A 103 5.55 19.45 3.80
C SER A 103 4.23 19.93 3.18
N CYS A 104 4.24 20.23 1.87
CA CYS A 104 3.13 20.81 1.12
C CYS A 104 2.57 22.10 1.72
N LYS A 105 3.33 22.81 2.58
CA LYS A 105 2.85 24.04 3.24
C LYS A 105 2.51 25.14 2.24
N GLY A 106 3.27 25.24 1.15
CA GLY A 106 3.03 26.19 0.08
C GLY A 106 1.88 25.81 -0.85
N LEU A 107 1.43 24.56 -0.80
CA LEU A 107 0.43 23.98 -1.69
C LEU A 107 -0.95 23.75 -1.04
N ARG A 108 -1.10 24.01 0.26
CA ARG A 108 -2.31 23.65 1.02
C ARG A 108 -3.61 24.11 0.36
N THR A 109 -3.66 25.37 -0.05
CA THR A 109 -4.84 25.94 -0.72
C THR A 109 -5.08 25.29 -2.08
N GLU A 110 -4.04 25.12 -2.89
CA GLU A 110 -4.17 24.50 -4.21
C GLU A 110 -4.64 23.04 -4.12
N ILE A 111 -4.15 22.30 -3.11
CA ILE A 111 -4.57 20.91 -2.84
C ILE A 111 -6.04 20.88 -2.40
N ALA A 112 -6.45 21.76 -1.48
CA ALA A 112 -7.83 21.84 -1.01
C ALA A 112 -8.80 22.16 -2.15
N GLU A 113 -8.50 23.18 -2.95
CA GLU A 113 -9.30 23.54 -4.13
C GLU A 113 -9.36 22.41 -5.16
N ALA A 114 -8.27 21.66 -5.35
CA ALA A 114 -8.26 20.51 -6.23
C ALA A 114 -9.17 19.39 -5.73
N LEU A 115 -9.09 19.04 -4.45
CA LEU A 115 -9.97 18.04 -3.85
C LEU A 115 -11.43 18.47 -3.93
N GLU A 116 -11.74 19.71 -3.58
CA GLU A 116 -13.10 20.27 -3.60
C GLU A 116 -13.78 20.20 -4.97
N ARG A 117 -13.02 20.35 -6.05
CA ARG A 117 -13.53 20.21 -7.42
C ARG A 117 -14.03 18.79 -7.74
N HIS A 118 -13.56 17.78 -7.02
CA HIS A 118 -13.84 16.39 -7.32
C HIS A 118 -14.71 15.69 -6.28
N VAL A 119 -14.89 16.25 -5.07
CA VAL A 119 -15.71 15.62 -4.01
C VAL A 119 -17.08 15.21 -4.54
N GLY A 120 -17.43 13.94 -4.34
CA GLY A 120 -18.71 13.36 -4.76
C GLY A 120 -18.79 13.02 -6.25
N SER A 121 -17.74 13.26 -7.03
CA SER A 121 -17.67 12.86 -8.44
C SER A 121 -17.25 11.39 -8.57
N SER A 122 -17.82 10.69 -9.56
CA SER A 122 -17.42 9.32 -9.89
C SER A 122 -16.11 9.23 -10.66
N LEU A 123 -15.74 10.31 -11.37
CA LEU A 123 -14.48 10.45 -12.08
C LEU A 123 -13.63 11.53 -11.40
N PHE A 124 -12.48 11.12 -10.91
CA PHE A 124 -11.50 11.99 -10.25
C PHE A 124 -10.09 11.43 -10.46
N PRO A 125 -9.05 12.24 -10.25
CA PRO A 125 -7.68 11.75 -10.23
C PRO A 125 -7.51 10.83 -9.01
N GLU A 126 -7.46 9.52 -9.25
CA GLU A 126 -7.61 8.48 -8.23
C GLU A 126 -6.77 8.72 -6.96
N PHE A 127 -5.53 9.17 -7.10
CA PHE A 127 -4.60 9.37 -5.98
C PHE A 127 -4.60 10.76 -5.37
N LEU A 128 -5.31 11.73 -5.94
CA LEU A 128 -5.44 13.06 -5.33
C LEU A 128 -5.94 13.02 -3.86
N PRO A 129 -6.91 12.15 -3.48
CA PRO A 129 -7.38 12.04 -2.11
C PRO A 129 -6.30 11.77 -1.04
N ILE A 130 -5.17 11.16 -1.39
CA ILE A 130 -4.10 10.89 -0.41
C ILE A 130 -3.47 12.18 0.13
N LEU A 131 -3.63 13.29 -0.59
CA LEU A 131 -3.12 14.60 -0.20
C LEU A 131 -4.09 15.36 0.74
N ALA A 132 -5.25 14.78 1.10
CA ALA A 132 -6.23 15.43 1.96
C ALA A 132 -5.64 15.91 3.30
N THR A 133 -4.76 15.11 3.91
CA THR A 133 -4.05 15.48 5.15
C THR A 133 -3.13 16.69 4.98
N LYS A 134 -2.68 17.00 3.76
CA LYS A 134 -1.82 18.14 3.47
C LYS A 134 -2.56 19.47 3.53
N THR A 135 -3.90 19.47 3.42
CA THR A 135 -4.72 20.69 3.56
C THR A 135 -4.67 21.26 4.98
N GLY A 136 -4.45 20.40 5.98
CA GLY A 136 -4.53 20.76 7.41
C GLY A 136 -5.96 20.83 7.96
N ASP A 137 -6.98 20.48 7.16
CA ASP A 137 -8.38 20.43 7.60
C ASP A 137 -8.78 19.00 8.00
N PRO A 138 -9.08 18.73 9.29
CA PRO A 138 -9.47 17.40 9.75
C PRO A 138 -10.83 16.94 9.22
N ALA A 139 -11.69 17.84 8.73
CA ALA A 139 -13.01 17.47 8.18
C ALA A 139 -12.90 16.59 6.92
N TRP A 140 -11.74 16.59 6.26
CA TRP A 140 -11.52 15.75 5.09
C TRP A 140 -11.72 14.26 5.34
N LEU A 141 -11.43 13.74 6.53
CA LEU A 141 -11.64 12.32 6.82
C LEU A 141 -13.09 11.91 6.55
N GLY A 142 -14.06 12.64 7.12
CA GLY A 142 -15.48 12.38 6.89
C GLY A 142 -15.86 12.52 5.41
N ARG A 143 -15.35 13.55 4.75
CA ARG A 143 -15.61 13.79 3.32
C ARG A 143 -15.10 12.67 2.42
N LEU A 144 -13.92 12.10 2.71
CA LEU A 144 -13.36 10.97 1.95
C LEU A 144 -14.20 9.70 2.14
N VAL A 145 -14.64 9.44 3.37
CA VAL A 145 -15.52 8.29 3.68
C VAL A 145 -16.84 8.42 2.92
N GLU A 146 -17.52 9.57 3.03
CA GLU A 146 -18.77 9.84 2.32
C GLU A 146 -18.61 9.73 0.79
N TRP A 147 -17.48 10.20 0.27
CA TRP A 147 -17.19 10.13 -1.16
C TRP A 147 -17.07 8.68 -1.64
N GLY A 148 -16.30 7.85 -0.94
CA GLY A 148 -16.16 6.44 -1.30
C GLY A 148 -17.45 5.62 -1.10
N GLU A 149 -18.31 5.99 -0.16
CA GLU A 149 -19.58 5.29 0.07
C GLU A 149 -20.67 5.56 -0.96
N GLY A 150 -20.68 6.75 -1.55
CA GLY A 150 -21.82 7.24 -2.33
C GLY A 150 -21.52 7.74 -3.73
N GLY A 151 -20.27 8.11 -4.05
CA GLY A 151 -19.95 8.84 -5.27
C GLY A 151 -18.82 8.26 -6.12
N ALA A 152 -17.87 7.54 -5.53
CA ALA A 152 -16.67 7.06 -6.23
C ALA A 152 -16.92 5.80 -7.07
N SER A 153 -16.19 5.68 -8.18
CA SER A 153 -16.10 4.43 -8.94
C SER A 153 -15.27 3.41 -8.16
N THR A 154 -15.76 2.18 -8.02
CA THR A 154 -15.02 1.07 -7.38
C THR A 154 -13.69 0.77 -8.07
N ASP A 155 -13.61 1.07 -9.36
CA ASP A 155 -12.41 0.91 -10.20
C ASP A 155 -11.29 1.92 -9.91
N CYS A 156 -11.53 2.96 -9.10
CA CYS A 156 -10.57 4.03 -8.79
C CYS A 156 -10.53 4.37 -7.29
N ASN A 157 -10.64 3.37 -6.41
CA ASN A 157 -10.76 3.59 -4.96
C ASN A 157 -9.43 3.54 -4.20
N GLY A 158 -8.31 3.16 -4.83
CA GLY A 158 -7.03 2.97 -4.15
C GLY A 158 -6.56 4.21 -3.41
N GLY A 159 -6.66 5.38 -4.05
CA GLY A 159 -6.31 6.64 -3.41
C GLY A 159 -7.29 7.10 -2.33
N LEU A 160 -8.57 6.73 -2.39
CA LEU A 160 -9.52 6.99 -1.28
C LEU A 160 -9.21 6.12 -0.07
N ILE A 161 -8.96 4.82 -0.28
CA ILE A 161 -8.59 3.86 0.77
C ILE A 161 -7.33 4.34 1.50
N LEU A 162 -6.27 4.64 0.75
CA LEU A 162 -5.03 5.16 1.34
C LEU A 162 -5.24 6.55 1.95
N GLY A 163 -6.02 7.41 1.29
CA GLY A 163 -6.33 8.76 1.76
C GLY A 163 -7.01 8.77 3.13
N ILE A 164 -7.92 7.82 3.38
CA ILE A 164 -8.52 7.61 4.70
C ILE A 164 -7.45 7.16 5.70
N ALA A 165 -6.66 6.14 5.36
CA ALA A 165 -5.67 5.57 6.28
C ALA A 165 -4.62 6.59 6.75
N VAL A 166 -4.17 7.51 5.90
CA VAL A 166 -3.13 8.50 6.25
C VAL A 166 -3.58 9.55 7.27
N HIS A 167 -4.87 9.61 7.62
CA HIS A 167 -5.34 10.37 8.80
C HIS A 167 -4.97 9.71 10.14
N GLY A 168 -4.31 8.54 10.13
CA GLY A 168 -3.79 7.89 11.33
C GLY A 168 -4.92 7.37 12.25
N ASP A 169 -4.69 7.38 13.56
CA ASP A 169 -5.62 6.78 14.53
C ASP A 169 -7.05 7.32 14.44
N ALA A 170 -7.24 8.59 14.01
CA ALA A 170 -8.56 9.17 13.80
C ALA A 170 -9.39 8.40 12.76
N ALA A 171 -8.74 7.76 11.78
CA ALA A 171 -9.38 7.00 10.72
C ALA A 171 -9.55 5.51 11.04
N ARG A 172 -8.99 5.00 12.16
CA ARG A 172 -8.95 3.55 12.44
C ARG A 172 -10.31 2.89 12.36
N ALA A 173 -11.33 3.49 13.00
CA ALA A 173 -12.68 2.92 13.02
C ALA A 173 -13.31 2.87 11.63
N GLU A 174 -13.23 3.97 10.87
CA GLU A 174 -13.77 4.05 9.51
C GLU A 174 -13.02 3.14 8.54
N PHE A 175 -11.70 3.05 8.68
CA PHE A 175 -10.87 2.15 7.88
C PHE A 175 -11.21 0.68 8.13
N THR A 176 -11.30 0.26 9.39
CA THR A 176 -11.72 -1.13 9.68
C THR A 176 -13.11 -1.41 9.13
N ARG A 177 -14.04 -0.45 9.21
CA ARG A 177 -15.38 -0.59 8.64
C ARG A 177 -15.35 -0.72 7.11
N LEU A 178 -14.49 0.02 6.41
CA LEU A 178 -14.38 -0.03 4.94
C LEU A 178 -13.81 -1.37 4.46
N LEU A 179 -12.81 -1.92 5.17
CA LEU A 179 -12.17 -3.20 4.79
C LEU A 179 -13.19 -4.33 4.64
N TRP A 180 -14.16 -4.37 5.55
CA TRP A 180 -15.17 -5.43 5.60
C TRP A 180 -16.50 -5.05 4.92
N ASN A 181 -16.52 -3.95 4.17
CA ASN A 181 -17.69 -3.51 3.43
C ASN A 181 -17.53 -3.90 1.95
N PRO A 182 -18.40 -4.80 1.42
CA PRO A 182 -18.30 -5.28 0.05
C PRO A 182 -18.25 -4.18 -1.02
N ARG A 183 -18.84 -3.00 -0.74
CA ARG A 183 -18.86 -1.86 -1.67
C ARG A 183 -17.49 -1.26 -1.94
N TRP A 184 -16.52 -1.45 -1.05
CA TRP A 184 -15.18 -0.91 -1.21
C TRP A 184 -14.27 -1.84 -2.02
N GLU A 185 -14.69 -3.09 -2.24
CA GLU A 185 -13.92 -4.10 -2.97
C GLU A 185 -12.45 -4.15 -2.51
N ALA A 186 -12.22 -4.14 -1.20
CA ALA A 186 -10.88 -4.17 -0.61
C ALA A 186 -10.09 -5.46 -0.92
N TYR A 187 -10.70 -6.43 -1.60
CA TYR A 187 -10.09 -7.65 -2.13
C TYR A 187 -9.76 -7.56 -3.64
N GLY A 188 -10.18 -6.48 -4.31
CA GLY A 188 -10.14 -6.33 -5.76
C GLY A 188 -8.74 -6.06 -6.31
N GLY A 189 -8.05 -7.10 -6.77
CA GLY A 189 -6.72 -6.96 -7.38
C GLY A 189 -6.70 -6.39 -8.79
N GLY A 190 -7.83 -6.45 -9.51
CA GLY A 190 -7.95 -5.85 -10.85
C GLY A 190 -7.85 -4.32 -10.84
N THR A 191 -8.22 -3.70 -9.72
CA THR A 191 -8.25 -2.25 -9.50
C THR A 191 -7.14 -1.79 -8.55
N GLY A 192 -6.41 -2.74 -7.94
CA GLY A 192 -5.35 -2.48 -6.97
C GLY A 192 -5.85 -2.07 -5.58
N SER A 193 -7.15 -2.14 -5.33
CA SER A 193 -7.76 -1.82 -4.02
C SER A 193 -7.20 -2.68 -2.89
N ASP A 194 -6.89 -3.95 -3.17
CA ASP A 194 -6.25 -4.87 -2.22
C ASP A 194 -4.87 -4.41 -1.74
N TYR A 195 -4.03 -3.95 -2.67
CA TYR A 195 -2.72 -3.43 -2.36
C TYR A 195 -2.84 -2.17 -1.48
N TRP A 196 -3.73 -1.24 -1.82
CA TRP A 196 -3.89 -0.01 -1.02
C TRP A 196 -4.60 -0.24 0.31
N ALA A 197 -5.48 -1.23 0.40
CA ALA A 197 -6.04 -1.70 1.66
C ALA A 197 -4.95 -2.29 2.56
N TYR A 198 -4.04 -3.10 2.02
CA TYR A 198 -2.88 -3.61 2.75
C TYR A 198 -1.96 -2.48 3.22
N VAL A 199 -1.64 -1.54 2.34
CA VAL A 199 -0.84 -0.37 2.68
C VAL A 199 -1.52 0.47 3.77
N GLY A 200 -2.83 0.71 3.66
CA GLY A 200 -3.60 1.45 4.67
C GLY A 200 -3.64 0.74 6.03
N ALA A 201 -3.80 -0.58 6.04
CA ALA A 201 -3.70 -1.38 7.27
C ALA A 201 -2.33 -1.19 7.94
N ARG A 202 -1.26 -1.18 7.15
CA ARG A 202 0.11 -0.92 7.63
C ARG A 202 0.30 0.50 8.16
N VAL A 203 -0.29 1.51 7.51
CA VAL A 203 -0.28 2.90 8.02
C VAL A 203 -0.93 3.00 9.40
N LEU A 204 -2.01 2.25 9.61
CA LEU A 204 -2.75 2.23 10.87
C LEU A 204 -2.19 1.24 11.90
N GLY A 205 -1.11 0.51 11.58
CA GLY A 205 -0.55 -0.51 12.45
C GLY A 205 -1.56 -1.63 12.78
N LEU A 206 -2.39 -2.02 11.82
CA LEU A 206 -3.26 -3.20 11.92
C LEU A 206 -2.45 -4.44 11.55
N GLY A 207 -2.18 -5.29 12.53
CA GLY A 207 -1.49 -6.57 12.32
C GLY A 207 -2.41 -7.63 11.72
N MET A 208 -1.82 -8.66 11.11
CA MET A 208 -2.56 -9.84 10.64
C MET A 208 -3.28 -10.54 11.81
N GLN A 209 -2.70 -10.53 13.02
CA GLN A 209 -3.36 -11.08 14.20
C GLN A 209 -4.71 -10.39 14.50
N ASP A 210 -4.74 -9.05 14.50
CA ASP A 210 -5.96 -8.29 14.80
C ASP A 210 -6.99 -8.46 13.68
N LEU A 211 -6.54 -8.44 12.43
CA LEU A 211 -7.39 -8.64 11.26
C LEU A 211 -7.99 -10.07 11.23
N TYR A 212 -7.23 -11.08 11.66
CA TYR A 212 -7.71 -12.45 11.75
C TYR A 212 -8.74 -12.63 12.86
N ALA A 213 -8.52 -12.02 14.03
CA ALA A 213 -9.50 -12.04 15.12
C ALA A 213 -10.83 -11.40 14.69
N GLU A 214 -10.78 -10.28 13.97
CA GLU A 214 -11.95 -9.61 13.40
C GLU A 214 -12.64 -10.46 12.33
N LEU A 215 -11.89 -11.12 11.44
CA LEU A 215 -12.42 -12.09 10.49
C LEU A 215 -13.21 -13.19 11.21
N VAL A 216 -12.60 -13.86 12.20
CA VAL A 216 -13.25 -14.96 12.94
C VAL A 216 -14.53 -14.49 13.62
N ALA A 217 -14.52 -13.31 14.24
CA ALA A 217 -15.71 -12.73 14.85
C ALA A 217 -16.84 -12.52 13.82
N ARG A 218 -16.51 -12.06 12.62
CA ARG A 218 -17.47 -11.87 11.52
C ARG A 218 -18.01 -13.19 10.99
N LEU A 219 -17.17 -14.18 10.77
CA LEU A 219 -17.59 -15.50 10.28
C LEU A 219 -18.53 -16.21 11.28
N ASN A 220 -18.38 -15.94 12.58
CA ASN A 220 -19.24 -16.47 13.63
C ASN A 220 -20.53 -15.65 13.86
N SER A 221 -20.67 -14.50 13.21
CA SER A 221 -21.89 -13.69 13.29
C SER A 221 -22.95 -14.12 12.27
N ASP A 222 -24.16 -13.55 12.40
CA ASP A 222 -25.33 -13.82 11.54
C ASP A 222 -25.24 -13.16 10.14
N LEU A 223 -24.03 -12.94 9.62
CA LEU A 223 -23.80 -12.43 8.27
C LEU A 223 -24.31 -13.42 7.19
N GLY A 224 -24.74 -12.86 6.05
CA GLY A 224 -25.06 -13.65 4.86
C GLY A 224 -23.85 -14.37 4.28
N SER A 225 -24.09 -15.39 3.46
CA SER A 225 -23.01 -16.16 2.81
C SER A 225 -22.07 -15.27 1.98
N ASP A 226 -22.65 -14.34 1.21
CA ASP A 226 -21.90 -13.42 0.35
C ASP A 226 -20.99 -12.49 1.17
N ASP A 227 -21.48 -11.99 2.31
CA ASP A 227 -20.69 -11.15 3.23
C ASP A 227 -19.54 -11.94 3.87
N LYS A 228 -19.77 -13.21 4.23
CA LYS A 228 -18.73 -14.09 4.78
C LYS A 228 -17.67 -14.42 3.73
N GLN A 229 -18.09 -14.64 2.48
CA GLN A 229 -17.18 -14.81 1.35
C GLN A 229 -16.33 -13.56 1.16
N HIS A 230 -16.94 -12.37 1.11
CA HIS A 230 -16.22 -11.11 1.00
C HIS A 230 -15.18 -10.94 2.11
N CYS A 231 -15.54 -11.24 3.36
CA CYS A 231 -14.58 -11.17 4.48
C CYS A 231 -13.38 -12.11 4.25
N MET A 232 -13.63 -13.33 3.76
CA MET A 232 -12.56 -14.28 3.47
C MET A 232 -11.65 -13.81 2.31
N GLU A 233 -12.25 -13.28 1.24
CA GLU A 233 -11.52 -12.71 0.10
C GLU A 233 -10.65 -11.53 0.52
N THR A 234 -11.20 -10.58 1.29
CA THR A 234 -10.46 -9.42 1.80
C THR A 234 -9.28 -9.87 2.66
N PHE A 235 -9.50 -10.73 3.65
CA PHE A 235 -8.41 -11.18 4.52
C PHE A 235 -7.33 -11.91 3.72
N THR A 236 -7.71 -12.79 2.78
CA THR A 236 -6.76 -13.53 1.94
C THR A 236 -5.93 -12.58 1.07
N ALA A 237 -6.55 -11.55 0.50
CA ALA A 237 -5.83 -10.54 -0.29
C ALA A 237 -4.81 -9.75 0.55
N LEU A 238 -5.17 -9.36 1.78
CA LEU A 238 -4.25 -8.72 2.72
C LEU A 238 -3.10 -9.65 3.12
N LEU A 239 -3.39 -10.92 3.40
CA LEU A 239 -2.40 -11.93 3.75
C LEU A 239 -1.40 -12.15 2.59
N ARG A 240 -1.87 -12.20 1.35
CA ARG A 240 -1.01 -12.33 0.17
C ARG A 240 0.02 -11.19 0.10
N HIS A 241 -0.42 -9.94 0.25
CA HIS A 241 0.50 -8.81 0.27
C HIS A 241 1.44 -8.82 1.49
N TRP A 242 0.96 -9.33 2.63
CA TRP A 242 1.81 -9.54 3.80
C TRP A 242 2.92 -10.56 3.51
N VAL A 243 2.58 -11.70 2.92
CA VAL A 243 3.52 -12.79 2.59
C VAL A 243 4.56 -12.33 1.57
N ASP A 244 4.13 -11.57 0.55
CA ASP A 244 5.04 -11.01 -0.45
C ASP A 244 6.09 -10.06 0.14
N ARG A 245 5.83 -9.47 1.31
CA ARG A 245 6.69 -8.50 2.01
C ARG A 245 7.27 -7.43 1.09
N ARG A 246 6.48 -7.01 0.10
CA ARG A 246 6.90 -6.00 -0.88
C ARG A 246 7.14 -4.68 -0.15
N TRP A 247 8.25 -4.03 -0.46
CA TRP A 247 8.52 -2.69 0.07
C TRP A 247 7.48 -1.71 -0.48
N VAL A 248 6.74 -1.08 0.44
CA VAL A 248 5.59 -0.22 0.14
C VAL A 248 5.98 1.20 -0.28
N GLY A 249 7.17 1.66 0.13
CA GLY A 249 7.62 3.01 -0.20
C GLY A 249 6.86 4.12 0.51
N LEU A 250 6.24 3.85 1.67
CA LEU A 250 5.64 4.89 2.50
C LEU A 250 6.24 4.87 3.91
N ARG A 251 6.80 6.01 4.36
CA ARG A 251 7.36 6.16 5.71
C ARG A 251 6.32 5.94 6.81
N LEU A 252 5.06 6.28 6.52
CA LEU A 252 3.93 6.08 7.43
C LEU A 252 3.49 4.62 7.54
N ALA A 253 3.94 3.73 6.64
CA ALA A 253 3.60 2.31 6.60
C ALA A 253 4.84 1.46 6.94
N PRO A 254 5.26 1.38 8.22
CA PRO A 254 6.47 0.68 8.62
C PRO A 254 6.41 -0.81 8.28
N ASP A 255 7.56 -1.45 8.03
CA ASP A 255 7.68 -2.92 7.80
C ASP A 255 6.97 -3.73 8.91
N PRO A 256 6.32 -4.86 8.57
CA PRO A 256 5.58 -5.62 9.56
C PRO A 256 6.58 -6.33 10.49
N ASP A 257 6.34 -6.28 11.79
CA ASP A 257 7.18 -6.89 12.83
C ASP A 257 6.75 -8.31 13.20
N GLU A 258 5.56 -8.73 12.74
CA GLU A 258 5.03 -10.08 12.90
C GLU A 258 5.99 -11.14 12.33
N SER A 259 6.22 -12.20 13.12
CA SER A 259 7.08 -13.33 12.74
C SER A 259 6.31 -14.29 11.83
N GLY A 260 6.96 -14.78 10.75
CA GLY A 260 6.32 -15.76 9.87
C GLY A 260 5.87 -17.02 10.61
N ASP A 261 6.70 -17.52 11.52
CA ASP A 261 6.40 -18.68 12.38
C ASP A 261 5.17 -18.47 13.28
N ALA A 262 5.06 -17.30 13.90
CA ALA A 262 3.92 -16.97 14.74
C ALA A 262 2.62 -16.90 13.94
N LEU A 263 2.67 -16.36 12.71
CA LEU A 263 1.50 -16.35 11.82
C LEU A 263 1.16 -17.73 11.26
N CYS A 264 2.14 -18.59 10.98
CA CYS A 264 1.87 -19.99 10.63
C CYS A 264 1.05 -20.68 11.72
N ASN A 265 1.46 -20.53 12.98
CA ASN A 265 0.80 -21.15 14.11
C ASN A 265 -0.59 -20.54 14.34
N LEU A 266 -0.74 -19.22 14.16
CA LEU A 266 -2.02 -18.55 14.31
C LEU A 266 -3.04 -18.96 13.23
N LEU A 267 -2.60 -19.05 11.97
CA LEU A 267 -3.52 -19.15 10.83
C LEU A 267 -3.74 -20.59 10.36
N PHE A 268 -2.77 -21.49 10.53
CA PHE A 268 -2.78 -22.80 9.87
C PHE A 268 -2.66 -23.99 10.81
N GLU A 269 -2.39 -23.78 12.10
CA GLU A 269 -2.46 -24.88 13.08
C GLU A 269 -3.89 -25.07 13.60
N TRP A 270 -4.19 -26.30 13.99
CA TRP A 270 -5.46 -26.66 14.59
C TRP A 270 -5.39 -26.51 16.10
N SER A 271 -6.44 -25.96 16.72
CA SER A 271 -6.53 -25.91 18.18
C SER A 271 -6.69 -27.30 18.80
N SER A 272 -7.20 -28.28 18.05
CA SER A 272 -7.30 -29.67 18.49
C SER A 272 -7.16 -30.68 17.34
N PRO A 273 -6.80 -31.95 17.61
CA PRO A 273 -6.73 -33.00 16.58
C PRO A 273 -8.07 -33.35 15.92
N HIS A 274 -9.19 -32.77 16.36
CA HIS A 274 -10.55 -33.14 15.96
C HIS A 274 -11.32 -32.02 15.27
N GLU A 275 -10.76 -30.81 15.23
CA GLU A 275 -11.42 -29.63 14.68
C GLU A 275 -10.42 -28.84 13.85
N ASP A 276 -10.73 -28.70 12.56
CA ASP A 276 -9.97 -27.84 11.66
C ASP A 276 -10.52 -26.40 11.76
N ASP A 277 -10.02 -25.66 12.73
CA ASP A 277 -10.26 -24.24 12.92
C ASP A 277 -9.20 -23.35 12.27
N SER A 278 -8.33 -23.93 11.43
CA SER A 278 -7.40 -23.17 10.60
C SER A 278 -8.15 -22.24 9.63
N LEU A 279 -7.44 -21.27 9.08
CA LEU A 279 -7.93 -20.40 8.02
C LEU A 279 -8.44 -21.20 6.80
N ILE A 280 -7.77 -22.30 6.46
CA ILE A 280 -8.20 -23.20 5.36
C ILE A 280 -9.50 -23.90 5.72
N GLY A 281 -9.61 -24.45 6.94
CA GLY A 281 -10.83 -25.08 7.44
C GLY A 281 -12.01 -24.11 7.53
N LEU A 282 -11.77 -22.87 7.97
CA LEU A 282 -12.73 -21.77 7.98
C LEU A 282 -13.20 -21.43 6.56
N ALA A 283 -12.28 -21.26 5.61
CA ALA A 283 -12.61 -21.00 4.22
C ALA A 283 -13.41 -22.15 3.59
N GLY A 284 -13.03 -23.41 3.85
CA GLY A 284 -13.74 -24.59 3.36
C GLY A 284 -15.19 -24.67 3.88
N ARG A 285 -15.48 -24.19 5.09
CA ARG A 285 -16.86 -24.08 5.62
C ARG A 285 -17.68 -22.99 4.95
N VAL A 286 -17.06 -21.89 4.55
CA VAL A 286 -17.75 -20.73 3.96
C VAL A 286 -17.96 -20.90 2.46
N LEU A 287 -16.95 -21.41 1.75
CA LEU A 287 -16.88 -21.41 0.28
C LEU A 287 -17.02 -22.81 -0.33
N GLY A 288 -16.77 -23.86 0.46
CA GLY A 288 -16.58 -25.21 -0.03
C GLY A 288 -15.10 -25.53 -0.27
N HIS A 289 -14.74 -26.80 -0.14
CA HIS A 289 -13.33 -27.25 -0.17
C HIS A 289 -12.70 -27.21 -1.57
N ASP A 290 -13.53 -27.19 -2.62
CA ASP A 290 -13.08 -27.11 -4.02
C ASP A 290 -12.97 -25.65 -4.53
N ASP A 291 -13.19 -24.66 -3.67
CA ASP A 291 -13.13 -23.25 -4.05
C ASP A 291 -11.69 -22.81 -4.36
N ARG A 292 -11.55 -21.91 -5.35
CA ARG A 292 -10.28 -21.31 -5.77
C ARG A 292 -9.52 -20.68 -4.59
N LEU A 293 -10.22 -20.02 -3.68
CA LEU A 293 -9.61 -19.32 -2.56
C LEU A 293 -9.00 -20.30 -1.55
N VAL A 294 -9.61 -21.47 -1.37
CA VAL A 294 -9.04 -22.54 -0.53
C VAL A 294 -7.71 -23.02 -1.11
N ALA A 295 -7.63 -23.21 -2.43
CA ALA A 295 -6.38 -23.56 -3.10
C ALA A 295 -5.30 -22.46 -2.97
N GLU A 296 -5.70 -21.18 -3.03
CA GLU A 296 -4.80 -20.05 -2.79
C GLU A 296 -4.26 -20.04 -1.35
N LEU A 297 -5.11 -20.36 -0.36
CA LEU A 297 -4.69 -20.42 1.04
C LEU A 297 -3.65 -21.52 1.30
N TYR A 298 -3.75 -22.68 0.66
CA TYR A 298 -2.68 -23.69 0.70
C TYR A 298 -1.36 -23.16 0.15
N HIS A 299 -1.40 -22.42 -0.96
CA HIS A 299 -0.20 -21.83 -1.53
C HIS A 299 0.42 -20.73 -0.64
N LEU A 300 -0.43 -19.92 0.00
CA LEU A 300 0.00 -18.91 0.97
C LEU A 300 0.61 -19.56 2.21
N GLU A 301 0.05 -20.67 2.70
CA GLU A 301 0.64 -21.45 3.80
C GLU A 301 2.06 -21.93 3.45
N GLU A 302 2.24 -22.56 2.29
CA GLU A 302 3.55 -23.04 1.82
C GLU A 302 4.58 -21.91 1.74
N THR A 303 4.17 -20.77 1.18
CA THR A 303 5.03 -19.59 1.03
C THR A 303 5.39 -18.99 2.39
N LEU A 304 4.42 -18.86 3.29
CA LEU A 304 4.63 -18.35 4.65
C LEU A 304 5.58 -19.25 5.44
N ARG A 305 5.42 -20.58 5.35
CA ARG A 305 6.32 -21.56 5.99
C ARG A 305 7.75 -21.47 5.43
N SER A 306 7.91 -21.18 4.14
CA SER A 306 9.21 -20.94 3.51
C SER A 306 9.87 -19.66 4.04
N GLU A 307 9.14 -18.54 4.09
CA GLU A 307 9.67 -17.28 4.64
C GLU A 307 10.01 -17.42 6.14
N ALA A 308 9.18 -18.09 6.94
CA ALA A 308 9.44 -18.36 8.36
C ALA A 308 10.76 -19.10 8.57
N ARG A 309 11.05 -20.10 7.73
CA ARG A 309 12.34 -20.82 7.74
C ARG A 309 13.50 -19.92 7.40
N HIS A 310 13.35 -19.09 6.37
CA HIS A 310 14.39 -18.14 5.96
C HIS A 310 14.70 -17.11 7.05
N GLU A 311 13.68 -16.61 7.76
CA GLU A 311 13.86 -15.71 8.91
C GLU A 311 14.66 -16.36 10.04
N LEU A 312 14.39 -17.63 10.35
CA LEU A 312 15.14 -18.40 11.33
C LEU A 312 16.61 -18.56 10.93
N GLU A 313 16.87 -18.92 9.66
CA GLU A 313 18.23 -19.05 9.12
C GLU A 313 19.01 -17.73 9.24
N LEU A 314 18.40 -16.60 8.87
CA LEU A 314 19.02 -15.29 9.00
C LEU A 314 19.35 -14.93 10.45
N ARG A 315 18.44 -15.21 11.40
CA ARG A 315 18.69 -14.98 12.84
C ARG A 315 19.86 -15.83 13.37
N VAL A 316 20.02 -17.06 12.88
CA VAL A 316 21.15 -17.93 13.26
C VAL A 316 22.47 -17.41 12.69
N VAL A 317 22.47 -16.82 11.50
CA VAL A 317 23.67 -16.24 10.88
C VAL A 317 24.09 -14.93 11.54
N THR A 318 23.14 -14.06 11.91
CA THR A 318 23.43 -12.74 12.52
C THR A 318 23.74 -12.79 14.02
N SER A 319 23.45 -13.90 14.69
CA SER A 319 23.78 -14.13 16.12
C SER A 319 25.16 -14.76 16.35
N ARG A 320 25.94 -14.98 15.30
CA ARG A 320 27.33 -15.46 15.33
C ARG A 320 28.31 -14.33 15.07
#